data_AF-K8P537-F1
#
_entry.id   AF-K8P537-F1
#
_cell.length_a   1.000
_cell.length_b   1.000
_cell.length_c   1.000
_cell.angle_alpha   90.00
_cell.angle_beta   90.00
_cell.angle_gamma   90.00
#
_symmetry.space_group_name_H-M   'P 1'
#
loop_
_entity.id
_entity.type
_entity.pdbx_description
1 polymer ?
#
loop_
_entity_poly.entity_id
_entity_poly.type
_entity_poly.pdbx_seq_one_letter_code
_entity_poly.pdbx_strand_id
1 'polypeptide(L)' 'MRQTHDISITEKWQKIADETRSKARAMPPCDKRDELIKKARQLDVAINLNDWLSAGAKAAK' A
#
# COMPACT_ATOMS: atom_id res chain seq x y z
N MET A 1 -10.54 21.77 -17.80
CA MET A 1 -10.62 21.37 -16.37
C MET A 1 -9.35 20.60 -16.04
N ARG A 2 -8.51 21.10 -15.12
CA ARG A 2 -7.36 20.34 -14.62
C ARG A 2 -7.93 19.27 -13.70
N GLN A 3 -8.03 18.03 -14.18
CA GLN A 3 -8.10 16.89 -13.28
C GLN A 3 -6.78 16.94 -12.50
N THR A 4 -6.82 17.49 -11.29
CA THR A 4 -5.72 17.31 -10.36
C THR A 4 -5.57 15.81 -10.23
N HIS A 5 -4.43 15.28 -10.66
CA HIS A 5 -4.04 13.90 -10.43
C HIS A 5 -3.95 13.72 -8.91
N ASP A 6 -5.11 13.52 -8.27
CA ASP A 6 -5.20 13.12 -6.89
C ASP A 6 -4.70 11.69 -6.88
N ILE A 7 -3.39 11.55 -6.71
CA ILE A 7 -2.75 10.24 -6.56
C ILE A 7 -3.51 9.57 -5.44
N SER A 8 -4.26 8.52 -5.80
CA SER A 8 -5.17 7.87 -4.88
C SER A 8 -4.38 7.41 -3.65
N ILE A 9 -4.97 7.49 -2.46
CA ILE A 9 -4.32 7.05 -1.22
C ILE A 9 -3.78 5.61 -1.39
N THR A 10 -4.49 4.79 -2.16
CA THR A 10 -4.09 3.45 -2.59
C THR A 10 -2.78 3.43 -3.37
N GLU A 11 -2.61 4.28 -4.40
CA GLU A 11 -1.37 4.39 -5.18
C GLU A 11 -0.19 4.83 -4.31
N LYS A 12 -0.43 5.76 -3.37
CA LYS A 12 0.60 6.18 -2.41
C LYS A 12 1.04 5.00 -1.54
N TRP A 13 0.10 4.25 -0.99
CA TRP A 13 0.39 3.07 -0.17
C TRP A 13 1.10 1.98 -0.97
N GLN A 14 0.72 1.78 -2.23
CA GLN A 14 1.32 0.78 -3.10
C GLN A 14 2.78 1.12 -3.42
N LYS A 15 3.07 2.39 -3.68
CA LYS A 15 4.44 2.88 -3.86
C LYS A 15 5.29 2.70 -2.61
N ILE A 16 4.74 3.00 -1.44
CA ILE A 16 5.44 2.82 -0.16
C ILE A 16 5.69 1.33 0.11
N ALA A 17 4.73 0.44 -0.18
CA ALA A 17 4.91 -1.00 -0.03
C ALA A 17 6.03 -1.53 -0.95
N ASP A 18 6.10 -1.06 -2.19
CA ASP A 18 7.14 -1.44 -3.14
C ASP A 18 8.52 -0.96 -2.71
N GLU A 19 8.66 0.32 -2.32
CA GLU A 19 9.91 0.86 -1.78
C GLU A 19 10.37 0.11 -0.52
N THR A 20 9.43 -0.26 0.34
CA THR A 20 9.70 -1.00 1.58
C THR A 20 10.18 -2.42 1.27
N ARG A 21 9.60 -3.09 0.27
CA ARG A 21 10.08 -4.40 -0.22
C ARG A 21 11.45 -4.30 -0.86
N SER A 22 11.70 -3.27 -1.68
CA SER A 22 13.00 -3.03 -2.31
C SER A 22 14.09 -2.77 -1.26
N LYS A 23 13.80 -1.97 -0.23
CA LYS A 23 14.71 -1.76 0.90
C LYS A 23 14.94 -3.04 1.69
N ALA A 24 13.90 -3.85 1.93
CA ALA A 24 14.05 -5.14 2.59
C ALA A 24 14.88 -6.14 1.78
N ARG A 25 14.76 -6.16 0.45
CA ARG A 25 15.57 -7.02 -0.43
C ARG A 25 17.05 -6.61 -0.47
N ALA A 26 17.32 -5.32 -0.36
CA ALA A 26 18.68 -4.80 -0.32
C ALA A 26 19.38 -5.04 1.03
N MET A 27 18.62 -5.35 2.09
CA MET A 27 19.18 -5.64 3.41
C MET A 27 19.42 -7.14 3.61
N PRO A 28 20.50 -7.51 4.32
CA PRO A 28 20.66 -8.87 4.81
C PRO A 28 19.52 -9.25 5.79
N PRO A 29 19.28 -10.55 6.02
CA PRO A 29 18.34 -11.01 7.03
C PRO A 29 18.68 -10.45 8.41
N CYS A 30 17.90 -9.48 8.87
CA CYS A 30 18.03 -8.79 10.15
C CYS A 30 16.64 -8.35 10.63
N ASP A 31 16.47 -8.09 11.92
CA ASP A 31 15.17 -7.69 12.49
C ASP A 31 14.53 -6.48 11.77
N LYS A 32 15.36 -5.49 11.39
CA LYS A 32 14.92 -4.32 10.60
C LYS A 32 14.31 -4.69 9.26
N ARG A 33 14.83 -5.73 8.59
CA ARG A 33 14.28 -6.22 7.33
C ARG A 33 12.89 -6.82 7.57
N ASP A 34 12.74 -7.60 8.63
CA ASP A 34 11.47 -8.23 9.00
C ASP A 34 10.42 -7.20 9.43
N GLU A 35 10.81 -6.12 10.10
CA GLU A 35 9.94 -4.97 10.39
C GLU A 35 9.47 -4.26 9.10
N LEU A 36 10.38 -4.05 8.14
CA LEU A 36 10.02 -3.48 6.84
C LEU A 36 9.04 -4.39 6.08
N ILE A 37 9.28 -5.70 6.06
CA ILE A 37 8.38 -6.68 5.43
C ILE A 37 6.99 -6.64 6.10
N LYS A 38 6.93 -6.56 7.45
CA LYS A 38 5.67 -6.42 8.18
C LYS A 38 4.93 -5.14 7.80
N LYS A 39 5.63 -4.00 7.69
CA LYS A 39 5.03 -2.72 7.25
C LYS A 39 4.48 -2.80 5.83
N ALA A 40 5.22 -3.42 4.90
CA ALA A 40 4.73 -3.62 3.54
C ALA A 40 3.42 -4.43 3.52
N ARG A 41 3.34 -5.51 4.30
CA ARG A 41 2.11 -6.32 4.43
C ARG A 41 0.94 -5.53 5.01
N GLN A 42 1.19 -4.69 6.01
CA GLN A 42 0.14 -3.83 6.59
C GLN A 42 -0.42 -2.86 5.55
N LEU A 43 0.44 -2.32 4.67
CA LEU A 43 0.01 -1.45 3.58
C LEU A 43 -0.82 -2.20 2.54
N ASP A 44 -0.45 -3.44 2.18
CA ASP A 44 -1.28 -4.28 1.28
C ASP A 44 -2.68 -4.53 1.88
N VAL A 45 -2.75 -4.81 3.18
CA VAL A 45 -4.04 -5.01 3.87
C VAL A 45 -4.86 -3.73 3.86
N ALA A 46 -4.23 -2.58 4.12
CA ALA A 46 -4.91 -1.29 4.09
C ALA A 46 -5.45 -0.96 2.67
N ILE A 47 -4.67 -1.24 1.62
CA ILE A 47 -5.12 -1.14 0.22
C ILE A 47 -6.33 -2.03 -0.03
N ASN A 48 -6.25 -3.30 0.36
CA ASN A 48 -7.33 -4.26 0.17
C ASN A 48 -8.61 -3.87 0.94
N LEU A 49 -8.47 -3.33 2.15
CA LEU A 49 -9.60 -2.79 2.93
C LEU A 49 -10.20 -1.56 2.26
N ASN A 50 -9.37 -0.64 1.77
CA ASN A 50 -9.86 0.55 1.06
C ASN A 50 -10.60 0.17 -0.22
N ASP A 51 -10.09 -0.81 -0.96
CA ASP A 51 -10.74 -1.33 -2.16
C ASP A 51 -12.07 -2.00 -1.82
N TRP A 52 -12.12 -2.83 -0.77
CA TRP A 52 -13.35 -3.46 -0.30
C TRP A 52 -14.42 -2.45 0.14
N LEU A 53 -14.03 -1.43 0.91
CA LEU A 53 -14.93 -0.34 1.33
C LEU A 53 -15.43 0.47 0.11
N SER A 54 -14.57 0.70 -0.86
CA SER A 54 -14.92 1.39 -2.10
C SER A 54 -15.83 0.54 -3.01
N ALA A 55 -15.66 -0.78 -3.00
CA ALA A 55 -16.50 -1.73 -3.73
C ALA A 55 -17.90 -1.86 -3.10
N GLY A 56 -18.00 -1.85 -1.77
CA GLY A 56 -19.28 -1.84 -1.05
C GLY A 56 -20.11 -0.59 -1.33
N ALA A 57 -19.47 0.57 -1.47
CA ALA A 57 -20.13 1.82 -1.86
C ALA A 57 -20.70 1.79 -3.29
N LYS A 58 -20.22 0.90 -4.16
CA LYS A 58 -20.71 0.73 -5.54
C LYS A 58 -21.93 -0.20 -5.65
N ALA A 59 -22.19 -1.02 -4.62
CA ALA A 59 -23.28 -2.00 -4.61
C ALA A 59 -24.61 -1.44 -4.09
N ALA A 60 -24.62 -0.24 -3.50
CA ALA A 60 -25.83 0.47 -3.10
C ALA A 60 -26.25 1.48 -4.18
N LYS A 61 -26.77 0.99 -5.31
CA LYS A 61 -27.48 1.83 -6.28
C LYS A 61 -28.67 1.11 -6.88
#